data_AF-A0A553NEV3-F1
#
_entry.id   AF-A0A553NEV3-F1
#
_cell.length_a   1.000
_cell.length_b   1.000
_cell.length_c   1.000
_cell.angle_alpha   90.00
_cell.angle_beta   90.00
_cell.angle_gamma   90.00
#
_symmetry.space_group_name_H-M   'P 1'
#
loop_
_entity.id
_entity.type
_entity.pdbx_description
1 polymer ?
#
loop_
_entity_poly.entity_id
_entity_poly.type
_entity_poly.pdbx_seq_one_letter_code
_entity_poly.pdbx_strand_id
1 'polypeptide(L)'
;MSFASTMMRQQGWRGRRTSFLRVARILLFFLLISPQFVWASSTENVYITSSYGQLVTSSTLRWKSTSNQEVFYRHPTVIRHGQSSVCRGYYKNQMVQGSTDVQGRCAVGFFKELHRLEQYQVLVDGTSMARLEWFKWDIFTKLPIGLVAYTEDKTYVARYQDPETQKWHFGDLDPRRGLSGDIAVYFPDSRAMKYATKGEILMEIEPVRYMLQDIQYHMQRAKVHNQPLHLGSRILSKDRDEPADYDDDGQGGESENKGGSMSHAWSKIRSVIAYNASYSYYWGQLEGMIKALPSSASSFTHDKKINFNWGLPLKYERHRILEVPANLQAGTSIQISASAQETTTELTFTGQLVYIYADGTNKRRKVNGTYIETLLTDVRTEYGRPYFTNNGTYAPTTTTTTTVSPTTLRVTTTPDIPAQMGSAWPQHSIPSGSYVLSTTFRPRRTTEPLPTSTNPLLRFYPTVAEASPSSDGNQGMQSDEANSQRSLAPGGGRRRPITESLSSHAPIANHLSCSVMTTMSIHILLLTLSGRTQ
;
A
#
# COMPACT_ATOMS: atom_id res chain seq x y z
N MET A 1 27.07 81.10 -5.60
CA MET A 1 26.76 80.10 -6.63
C MET A 1 25.89 79.02 -6.02
N SER A 2 24.79 78.70 -6.71
CA SER A 2 23.76 77.69 -6.45
C SER A 2 22.78 77.87 -5.28
N PHE A 3 21.51 77.88 -5.70
CA PHE A 3 20.28 78.19 -4.98
C PHE A 3 19.68 76.96 -4.30
N ALA A 4 19.05 77.20 -3.14
CA ALA A 4 18.04 76.34 -2.54
C ALA A 4 16.66 76.62 -3.16
N SER A 5 15.80 75.60 -3.26
CA SER A 5 14.34 75.78 -3.15
C SER A 5 13.59 74.46 -2.93
N THR A 6 12.89 74.46 -1.81
CA THR A 6 11.76 73.62 -1.37
C THR A 6 10.56 73.80 -2.30
N MET A 7 9.80 72.73 -2.60
CA MET A 7 8.38 72.92 -2.96
C MET A 7 7.48 71.71 -2.63
N MET A 8 6.41 72.08 -1.92
CA MET A 8 5.21 71.37 -1.48
C MET A 8 4.17 71.30 -2.62
N ARG A 9 3.07 70.55 -2.41
CA ARG A 9 1.76 70.46 -3.16
C ARG A 9 1.57 69.15 -3.95
N GLN A 10 0.37 68.57 -4.13
CA GLN A 10 -1.01 68.90 -3.76
C GLN A 10 -1.86 67.62 -3.92
N GLN A 11 -2.86 67.43 -3.04
CA GLN A 11 -3.97 66.51 -3.28
C GLN A 11 -4.92 67.09 -4.35
N GLY A 12 -5.43 66.23 -5.25
CA GLY A 12 -6.37 66.59 -6.30
C GLY A 12 -7.46 65.54 -6.50
N TRP A 13 -8.66 65.86 -6.01
CA TRP A 13 -9.91 65.11 -6.13
C TRP A 13 -10.58 65.44 -7.48
N ARG A 14 -10.71 64.48 -8.41
CA ARG A 14 -11.62 64.60 -9.58
C ARG A 14 -12.13 63.23 -10.06
N GLY A 15 -13.45 63.13 -10.22
CA GLY A 15 -14.03 62.61 -11.46
C GLY A 15 -14.53 61.16 -11.52
N ARG A 16 -15.58 60.84 -10.75
CA ARG A 16 -16.50 59.71 -11.04
C ARG A 16 -17.22 59.96 -12.37
N ARG A 17 -16.91 59.22 -13.45
CA ARG A 17 -17.85 58.94 -14.58
C ARG A 17 -17.33 57.96 -15.66
N THR A 18 -16.45 57.01 -15.34
CA THR A 18 -15.93 56.01 -16.31
C THR A 18 -16.17 54.55 -15.92
N SER A 19 -16.98 54.29 -14.90
CA SER A 19 -17.09 52.96 -14.28
C SER A 19 -18.04 51.99 -14.98
N PHE A 20 -18.99 52.46 -15.80
CA PHE A 20 -20.01 51.57 -16.37
C PHE A 20 -19.53 50.77 -17.61
N LEU A 21 -18.68 51.33 -18.46
CA LEU A 21 -18.17 50.60 -19.64
C LEU A 21 -17.11 49.53 -19.32
N ARG A 22 -16.41 49.63 -18.18
CA ARG A 22 -15.46 48.60 -17.74
C ARG A 22 -16.15 47.38 -17.15
N VAL A 23 -17.28 47.54 -16.49
CA VAL A 23 -18.05 46.43 -15.90
C VAL A 23 -18.75 45.60 -16.99
N ALA A 24 -19.28 46.26 -18.04
CA ALA A 24 -19.93 45.56 -19.16
C ALA A 24 -18.94 44.71 -19.99
N ARG A 25 -17.69 45.16 -20.19
CA ARG A 25 -16.65 44.36 -20.86
C ARG A 25 -16.17 43.16 -20.04
N ILE A 26 -16.17 43.26 -18.71
CA ILE A 26 -15.82 42.14 -17.83
C ILE A 26 -16.94 41.09 -17.82
N LEU A 27 -18.22 41.50 -17.80
CA LEU A 27 -19.36 40.58 -17.89
C LEU A 27 -19.47 39.87 -19.24
N LEU A 28 -19.12 40.54 -20.36
CA LEU A 28 -19.09 39.90 -21.67
C LEU A 28 -17.92 38.90 -21.82
N PHE A 29 -16.79 39.15 -21.15
CA PHE A 29 -15.67 38.21 -21.12
C PHE A 29 -15.99 36.96 -20.30
N PHE A 30 -16.76 37.09 -19.20
CA PHE A 30 -17.23 35.92 -18.43
C PHE A 30 -18.30 35.09 -19.16
N LEU A 31 -19.09 35.67 -20.06
CA LEU A 31 -20.07 34.95 -20.89
C LEU A 31 -19.46 34.21 -22.10
N LEU A 32 -18.25 34.59 -22.54
CA LEU A 32 -17.50 33.91 -23.60
C LEU A 32 -16.56 32.81 -23.08
N ILE A 33 -16.36 32.72 -21.76
CA ILE A 33 -15.80 31.52 -21.12
C ILE A 33 -16.95 30.50 -21.07
N SER A 34 -17.28 29.96 -22.24
CA SER A 34 -18.10 28.76 -22.35
C SER A 34 -17.46 27.71 -21.45
N PRO A 35 -18.21 27.06 -20.55
CA PRO A 35 -17.68 25.97 -19.76
C PRO A 35 -17.25 24.92 -20.78
N GLN A 36 -15.94 24.79 -20.97
CA GLN A 36 -15.40 23.59 -21.59
C GLN A 36 -15.80 22.49 -20.63
N PHE A 37 -16.93 21.85 -20.93
CA PHE A 37 -17.30 20.58 -20.33
C PHE A 37 -16.13 19.67 -20.66
N VAL A 38 -15.19 19.57 -19.71
CA VAL A 38 -14.19 18.52 -19.73
C VAL A 38 -15.02 17.27 -19.54
N TRP A 39 -15.34 16.61 -20.64
CA TRP A 39 -15.91 15.27 -20.65
C TRP A 39 -14.87 14.40 -19.95
N ALA A 40 -14.98 14.28 -18.63
CA ALA A 40 -14.12 13.43 -17.84
C ALA A 40 -14.27 12.03 -18.43
N SER A 41 -13.22 11.51 -19.08
CA SER A 41 -13.25 10.15 -19.58
C SER A 41 -13.38 9.25 -18.35
N SER A 42 -14.58 8.72 -18.12
CA SER A 42 -14.83 7.83 -17.00
C SER A 42 -13.96 6.59 -17.19
N THR A 43 -12.97 6.43 -16.31
CA THR A 43 -12.15 5.23 -16.21
C THR A 43 -12.71 4.42 -15.06
N GLU A 44 -13.27 3.26 -15.39
CA GLU A 44 -13.85 2.37 -14.41
C GLU A 44 -12.86 1.26 -14.09
N ASN A 45 -12.85 0.80 -12.85
CA ASN A 45 -12.03 -0.32 -12.46
C ASN A 45 -12.59 -1.64 -13.00
N VAL A 46 -11.70 -2.56 -13.33
CA VAL A 46 -12.08 -3.93 -13.69
C VAL A 46 -12.16 -4.76 -12.42
N TYR A 47 -13.11 -5.68 -12.36
CA TYR A 47 -13.22 -6.62 -11.26
C TYR A 47 -12.49 -7.92 -11.59
N ILE A 48 -11.81 -8.50 -10.60
CA ILE A 48 -11.18 -9.83 -10.68
C ILE A 48 -11.67 -10.71 -9.54
N THR A 49 -11.61 -12.03 -9.71
CA THR A 49 -12.03 -12.96 -8.65
C THR A 49 -10.91 -13.19 -7.64
N SER A 50 -11.18 -13.00 -6.35
CA SER A 50 -10.24 -13.29 -5.26
C SER A 50 -10.17 -14.77 -4.90
N SER A 51 -9.24 -15.14 -4.02
CA SER A 51 -9.15 -16.50 -3.47
C SER A 51 -10.40 -16.97 -2.73
N TYR A 52 -11.24 -16.04 -2.26
CA TYR A 52 -12.51 -16.32 -1.59
C TYR A 52 -13.70 -16.40 -2.57
N GLY A 53 -13.47 -16.30 -3.87
CA GLY A 53 -14.54 -16.30 -4.89
C GLY A 53 -15.37 -15.01 -4.92
N GLN A 54 -14.87 -13.93 -4.31
CA GLN A 54 -15.48 -12.61 -4.32
C GLN A 54 -14.87 -11.75 -5.43
N LEU A 55 -15.65 -10.81 -5.98
CA LEU A 55 -15.11 -9.82 -6.91
C LEU A 55 -14.36 -8.75 -6.12
N VAL A 56 -13.13 -8.46 -6.54
CA VAL A 56 -12.29 -7.39 -6.02
C VAL A 56 -11.82 -6.51 -7.17
N THR A 57 -11.49 -5.26 -6.87
CA THR A 57 -11.00 -4.31 -7.88
C THR A 57 -9.56 -4.65 -8.28
N SER A 58 -9.32 -4.83 -9.57
CA SER A 58 -7.97 -4.92 -10.14
C SER A 58 -7.21 -3.61 -9.93
N SER A 59 -5.94 -3.69 -9.54
CA SER A 59 -5.07 -2.52 -9.46
C SER A 59 -4.51 -2.10 -10.82
N THR A 60 -4.46 -3.01 -11.80
CA THR A 60 -3.78 -2.78 -13.09
C THR A 60 -4.72 -2.60 -14.27
N LEU A 61 -5.89 -3.25 -14.24
CA LEU A 61 -6.86 -3.27 -15.33
C LEU A 61 -7.94 -2.20 -15.16
N ARG A 62 -8.30 -1.55 -16.26
CA ARG A 62 -9.35 -0.53 -16.32
C ARG A 62 -10.24 -0.73 -17.54
N TRP A 63 -11.47 -0.29 -17.44
CA TRP A 63 -12.35 -0.07 -18.58
C TRP A 63 -12.26 1.39 -19.00
N LYS A 64 -11.89 1.64 -20.26
CA LYS A 64 -11.73 3.00 -20.78
C LYS A 64 -12.70 3.27 -21.91
N SER A 65 -13.48 4.34 -21.78
CA SER A 65 -14.40 4.80 -22.83
C SER A 65 -13.65 5.19 -24.10
N THR A 66 -14.20 4.82 -25.25
CA THR A 66 -13.63 5.12 -26.58
C THR A 66 -14.22 6.38 -27.21
N SER A 67 -15.08 7.12 -26.49
CA SER A 67 -16.07 8.05 -27.05
C SER A 67 -15.57 9.21 -27.94
N ASN A 68 -14.26 9.44 -28.12
CA ASN A 68 -13.75 10.60 -28.89
C ASN A 68 -12.38 10.39 -29.59
N GLN A 69 -11.84 9.17 -29.70
CA GLN A 69 -10.54 8.95 -30.35
C GLN A 69 -10.56 7.75 -31.31
N GLU A 70 -10.50 8.02 -32.61
CA GLU A 70 -10.67 7.06 -33.71
C GLU A 70 -9.65 5.89 -33.77
N VAL A 71 -8.66 5.81 -32.87
CA VAL A 71 -7.65 4.74 -32.92
C VAL A 71 -7.29 4.18 -31.54
N PHE A 72 -8.03 4.52 -30.48
CA PHE A 72 -7.64 4.09 -29.13
C PHE A 72 -7.60 2.55 -28.98
N TYR A 73 -8.45 1.82 -29.69
CA TYR A 73 -8.52 0.35 -29.68
C TYR A 73 -7.23 -0.35 -30.17
N ARG A 74 -6.31 0.37 -30.84
CA ARG A 74 -5.00 -0.17 -31.27
C ARG A 74 -3.85 0.16 -30.33
N HIS A 75 -4.11 0.88 -29.25
CA HIS A 75 -3.07 1.27 -28.29
C HIS A 75 -2.44 0.00 -27.66
N PRO A 76 -1.11 -0.03 -27.43
CA PRO A 76 -0.42 -1.22 -26.90
C PRO A 76 -0.90 -1.69 -25.52
N THR A 77 -1.62 -0.84 -24.79
CA THR A 77 -2.21 -1.17 -23.48
C THR A 77 -3.59 -1.82 -23.59
N VAL A 78 -4.22 -1.81 -24.77
CA VAL A 78 -5.52 -2.45 -24.99
C VAL A 78 -5.34 -3.96 -25.07
N ILE A 79 -6.17 -4.68 -24.32
CA ILE A 79 -6.14 -6.13 -24.31
C ILE A 79 -6.78 -6.64 -25.60
N ARG A 80 -5.93 -7.20 -26.46
CA ARG A 80 -6.28 -7.63 -27.81
C ARG A 80 -5.85 -9.05 -28.11
N HIS A 81 -6.55 -9.65 -29.05
CA HIS A 81 -6.14 -10.89 -29.70
C HIS A 81 -6.34 -10.74 -31.21
N GLY A 82 -5.25 -10.84 -31.97
CA GLY A 82 -5.26 -10.48 -33.39
C GLY A 82 -5.61 -9.00 -33.59
N GLN A 83 -6.65 -8.75 -34.39
CA GLN A 83 -7.15 -7.40 -34.69
C GLN A 83 -8.32 -6.96 -33.79
N SER A 84 -8.81 -7.84 -32.93
CA SER A 84 -9.96 -7.58 -32.06
C SER A 84 -9.51 -7.30 -30.64
N SER A 85 -10.21 -6.40 -29.98
CA SER A 85 -10.03 -6.07 -28.56
C SER A 85 -11.29 -6.40 -27.76
N VAL A 86 -11.12 -6.67 -26.47
CA VAL A 86 -12.23 -6.90 -25.54
C VAL A 86 -12.93 -5.57 -25.29
N CYS A 87 -14.24 -5.52 -25.55
CA CYS A 87 -15.05 -4.34 -25.31
C CYS A 87 -16.33 -4.68 -24.56
N ARG A 88 -16.89 -3.69 -23.86
CA ARG A 88 -18.20 -3.77 -23.21
C ARG A 88 -18.97 -2.46 -23.35
N GLY A 89 -20.28 -2.50 -23.22
CA GLY A 89 -21.09 -1.30 -23.19
C GLY A 89 -22.53 -1.59 -22.82
N TYR A 90 -23.32 -0.53 -22.61
CA TYR A 90 -24.73 -0.66 -22.31
C TYR A 90 -25.54 -0.84 -23.60
N TYR A 91 -26.38 -1.86 -23.65
CA TYR A 91 -27.39 -2.05 -24.68
C TYR A 91 -28.73 -2.36 -24.00
N LYS A 92 -29.77 -1.57 -24.28
CA LYS A 92 -31.09 -1.69 -23.63
C LYS A 92 -30.99 -1.79 -22.09
N ASN A 93 -30.16 -0.93 -21.49
CA ASN A 93 -29.86 -0.87 -20.04
C ASN A 93 -29.17 -2.11 -19.45
N GLN A 94 -28.70 -3.04 -20.27
CA GLN A 94 -27.91 -4.18 -19.82
C GLN A 94 -26.45 -4.02 -20.26
N MET A 95 -25.52 -4.32 -19.35
CA MET A 95 -24.11 -4.36 -19.67
C MET A 95 -23.78 -5.64 -20.44
N VAL A 96 -23.28 -5.46 -21.66
CA VAL A 96 -22.95 -6.56 -22.58
C VAL A 96 -21.48 -6.48 -22.98
N GLN A 97 -20.85 -7.63 -23.16
CA GLN A 97 -19.47 -7.76 -23.62
C GLN A 97 -19.45 -8.23 -25.08
N GLY A 98 -18.37 -7.88 -25.77
CA GLY A 98 -18.15 -8.27 -27.15
C GLY A 98 -16.71 -8.06 -27.59
N SER A 99 -16.57 -7.90 -28.90
CA SER A 99 -15.27 -7.73 -29.57
C SER A 99 -15.30 -6.54 -30.51
N THR A 100 -14.19 -5.82 -30.62
CA THR A 100 -14.08 -4.80 -31.67
C THR A 100 -13.93 -5.41 -33.05
N ASP A 101 -14.65 -4.85 -34.03
CA ASP A 101 -14.48 -5.15 -35.44
C ASP A 101 -13.24 -4.45 -36.04
N VAL A 102 -12.97 -4.68 -37.32
CA VAL A 102 -11.82 -4.09 -38.06
C VAL A 102 -11.89 -2.56 -38.10
N GLN A 103 -13.10 -2.01 -37.99
CA GLN A 103 -13.36 -0.56 -37.97
C GLN A 103 -13.28 0.02 -36.55
N GLY A 104 -13.02 -0.80 -35.54
CA GLY A 104 -13.00 -0.36 -34.15
C GLY A 104 -14.38 -0.06 -33.59
N ARG A 105 -15.45 -0.71 -34.07
CA ARG A 105 -16.77 -0.67 -33.43
C ARG A 105 -16.93 -1.89 -32.54
N CYS A 106 -17.52 -1.72 -31.36
CA CYS A 106 -17.77 -2.85 -30.47
C CYS A 106 -18.99 -3.64 -30.96
N ALA A 107 -18.76 -4.86 -31.43
CA ALA A 107 -19.80 -5.80 -31.80
C ALA A 107 -20.12 -6.68 -30.59
N VAL A 108 -21.34 -6.57 -30.10
CA VAL A 108 -21.88 -7.30 -28.95
C VAL A 108 -23.06 -8.12 -29.43
N GLY A 109 -23.37 -9.23 -28.77
CA GLY A 109 -24.65 -9.88 -29.03
C GLY A 109 -25.60 -9.82 -27.85
N PHE A 110 -26.88 -9.84 -28.19
CA PHE A 110 -27.99 -9.68 -27.28
C PHE A 110 -29.20 -10.44 -27.85
N PHE A 111 -29.80 -11.35 -27.09
CA PHE A 111 -30.90 -12.21 -27.55
C PHE A 111 -30.67 -12.84 -28.94
N LYS A 112 -29.46 -13.40 -29.17
CA LYS A 112 -29.04 -14.05 -30.43
C LYS A 112 -28.89 -13.12 -31.64
N GLU A 113 -29.04 -11.81 -31.45
CA GLU A 113 -28.80 -10.81 -32.49
C GLU A 113 -27.47 -10.09 -32.25
N LEU A 114 -26.80 -9.70 -33.34
CA LEU A 114 -25.58 -8.91 -33.30
C LEU A 114 -25.91 -7.42 -33.35
N HIS A 115 -25.44 -6.67 -32.36
CA HIS A 115 -25.55 -5.22 -32.31
C HIS A 115 -24.17 -4.57 -32.30
N ARG A 116 -24.08 -3.38 -32.87
CA ARG A 116 -22.88 -2.55 -32.80
C ARG A 116 -23.14 -1.38 -31.86
N LEU A 117 -22.25 -1.18 -30.91
CA LEU A 117 -22.33 -0.08 -29.96
C LEU A 117 -21.54 1.11 -30.49
N GLU A 118 -22.16 2.30 -30.42
CA GLU A 118 -21.49 3.57 -30.69
C GLU A 118 -20.64 4.00 -29.50
N GLN A 119 -21.17 3.84 -28.29
CA GLN A 119 -20.50 4.16 -27.05
C GLN A 119 -20.15 2.87 -26.32
N TYR A 120 -18.86 2.64 -26.12
CA TYR A 120 -18.36 1.44 -25.46
C TYR A 120 -17.05 1.72 -24.73
N GLN A 121 -16.66 0.77 -23.89
CA GLN A 121 -15.40 0.76 -23.17
C GLN A 121 -14.54 -0.40 -23.69
N VAL A 122 -13.23 -0.21 -23.73
CA VAL A 122 -12.26 -1.28 -24.00
C VAL A 122 -11.51 -1.64 -22.72
N LEU A 123 -11.15 -2.92 -22.61
CA LEU A 123 -10.32 -3.41 -21.53
C LEU A 123 -8.87 -2.97 -21.77
N VAL A 124 -8.28 -2.28 -20.79
CA VAL A 124 -6.89 -1.82 -20.86
C VAL A 124 -6.09 -2.22 -19.64
N ASP A 125 -4.83 -2.60 -19.87
CA ASP A 125 -3.80 -2.59 -18.82
C ASP A 125 -3.28 -1.15 -18.69
N GLY A 126 -3.97 -0.35 -17.89
CA GLY A 126 -3.70 1.08 -17.74
C GLY A 126 -2.28 1.36 -17.23
N THR A 127 -1.71 0.40 -16.52
CA THR A 127 -0.38 0.55 -15.92
C THR A 127 0.69 -0.18 -16.72
N SER A 128 0.35 -1.03 -17.69
CA SER A 128 1.29 -1.99 -18.32
C SER A 128 1.94 -2.96 -17.30
N MET A 129 1.32 -3.12 -16.13
CA MET A 129 1.83 -3.96 -15.04
C MET A 129 1.10 -5.29 -14.93
N ALA A 130 -0.07 -5.43 -15.56
CA ALA A 130 -0.83 -6.66 -15.52
C ALA A 130 0.00 -7.82 -16.08
N ARG A 131 -0.15 -8.99 -15.48
CA ARG A 131 0.19 -10.26 -16.11
C ARG A 131 -1.11 -10.95 -16.45
N LEU A 132 -1.41 -10.99 -17.73
CA LEU A 132 -2.63 -11.60 -18.24
C LEU A 132 -2.33 -12.95 -18.86
N GLU A 133 -3.18 -13.93 -18.58
CA GLU A 133 -3.09 -15.26 -19.15
C GLU A 133 -4.47 -15.74 -19.61
N TRP A 134 -4.49 -16.49 -20.70
CA TRP A 134 -5.68 -17.16 -21.19
C TRP A 134 -5.66 -18.59 -20.67
N PHE A 135 -6.52 -18.85 -19.69
CA PHE A 135 -6.58 -20.13 -19.01
C PHE A 135 -7.57 -21.06 -19.71
N LYS A 136 -7.15 -22.27 -20.06
CA LYS A 136 -8.02 -23.28 -20.67
C LYS A 136 -9.12 -23.68 -19.69
N TRP A 137 -10.36 -23.66 -20.15
CA TRP A 137 -11.53 -23.92 -19.34
C TRP A 137 -12.53 -24.81 -20.06
N ASP A 138 -13.18 -25.68 -19.31
CA ASP A 138 -14.36 -26.43 -19.70
C ASP A 138 -15.37 -26.48 -18.53
N ILE A 139 -16.57 -27.00 -18.81
CA ILE A 139 -17.64 -27.13 -17.79
C ILE A 139 -17.28 -27.99 -16.57
N PHE A 140 -16.19 -28.77 -16.62
CA PHE A 140 -15.74 -29.59 -15.49
C PHE A 140 -14.59 -28.93 -14.72
N THR A 141 -14.03 -27.85 -15.26
CA THR A 141 -12.90 -27.13 -14.70
C THR A 141 -13.39 -26.12 -13.67
N LYS A 142 -12.88 -26.24 -12.44
CA LYS A 142 -13.13 -25.24 -11.39
C LYS A 142 -12.60 -23.88 -11.84
N LEU A 143 -13.41 -22.84 -11.63
CA LEU A 143 -13.02 -21.46 -11.90
C LEU A 143 -11.79 -21.07 -11.05
N PRO A 144 -10.69 -20.65 -11.70
CA PRO A 144 -9.46 -20.26 -11.00
C PRO A 144 -9.59 -18.86 -10.36
N ILE A 145 -8.56 -18.47 -9.61
CA ILE A 145 -8.44 -17.13 -9.01
C ILE A 145 -7.98 -16.15 -10.09
N GLY A 146 -8.33 -14.88 -9.97
CA GLY A 146 -7.89 -13.81 -10.87
C GLY A 146 -8.74 -13.65 -12.14
N LEU A 147 -9.89 -14.31 -12.23
CA LEU A 147 -10.76 -14.20 -13.41
C LEU A 147 -11.26 -12.77 -13.61
N VAL A 148 -11.09 -12.27 -14.83
CA VAL A 148 -11.48 -10.91 -15.22
C VAL A 148 -12.98 -10.85 -15.48
N ALA A 149 -13.70 -10.14 -14.61
CA ALA A 149 -15.14 -9.91 -14.73
C ALA A 149 -15.43 -8.57 -15.42
N TYR A 150 -16.48 -8.56 -16.25
CA TYR A 150 -16.97 -7.34 -16.90
C TYR A 150 -18.30 -6.84 -16.30
N THR A 151 -18.93 -7.61 -15.41
CA THR A 151 -20.09 -7.20 -14.61
C THR A 151 -19.90 -7.57 -13.13
N GLU A 152 -20.74 -7.01 -12.27
CA GLU A 152 -20.82 -7.35 -10.85
C GLU A 152 -21.50 -8.71 -10.60
N ASP A 153 -22.24 -9.23 -11.59
CA ASP A 153 -22.95 -10.51 -11.56
C ASP A 153 -22.04 -11.73 -11.81
N LYS A 154 -20.72 -11.56 -11.66
CA LYS A 154 -19.70 -12.61 -11.88
C LYS A 154 -19.74 -13.21 -13.29
N THR A 155 -19.97 -12.38 -14.31
CA THR A 155 -19.73 -12.78 -15.70
C THR A 155 -18.32 -12.41 -16.14
N TYR A 156 -17.64 -13.34 -16.79
CA TYR A 156 -16.20 -13.29 -17.04
C TYR A 156 -15.88 -13.15 -18.52
N VAL A 157 -14.76 -12.48 -18.82
CA VAL A 157 -14.23 -12.36 -20.16
C VAL A 157 -13.65 -13.70 -20.61
N ALA A 158 -14.17 -14.22 -21.72
CA ALA A 158 -13.76 -15.50 -22.27
C ALA A 158 -13.52 -15.39 -23.78
N ARG A 159 -12.96 -16.45 -24.36
CA ARG A 159 -12.82 -16.63 -25.79
C ARG A 159 -12.96 -18.09 -26.19
N TYR A 160 -13.36 -18.30 -27.42
CA TYR A 160 -13.53 -19.61 -28.02
C TYR A 160 -12.82 -19.67 -29.36
N GLN A 161 -12.13 -20.78 -29.60
CA GLN A 161 -11.52 -21.05 -30.89
C GLN A 161 -12.49 -21.83 -31.76
N ASP A 162 -12.84 -21.25 -32.89
CA ASP A 162 -13.66 -21.94 -33.88
C ASP A 162 -12.89 -23.10 -34.51
N PRO A 163 -13.36 -24.35 -34.43
CA PRO A 163 -12.65 -25.49 -35.01
C PRO A 163 -12.52 -25.41 -36.54
N GLU A 164 -13.47 -24.77 -37.22
CA GLU A 164 -13.47 -24.68 -38.69
C GLU A 164 -12.47 -23.62 -39.18
N THR A 165 -12.56 -22.41 -38.62
CA THR A 165 -11.71 -21.29 -39.06
C THR A 165 -10.41 -21.13 -38.28
N GLN A 166 -10.26 -21.85 -37.16
CA GLN A 166 -9.17 -21.70 -36.18
C GLN A 166 -9.03 -20.28 -35.60
N LYS A 167 -10.02 -19.42 -35.81
CA LYS A 167 -10.05 -18.04 -35.30
C LYS A 167 -10.59 -18.01 -33.87
N TRP A 168 -10.03 -17.10 -33.08
CA TRP A 168 -10.51 -16.83 -31.73
C TRP A 168 -11.56 -15.73 -31.74
N HIS A 169 -12.67 -16.00 -31.07
CA HIS A 169 -13.78 -15.08 -30.88
C HIS A 169 -13.97 -14.80 -29.39
N PHE A 170 -14.07 -13.53 -29.02
CA PHE A 170 -14.38 -13.17 -27.63
C PHE A 170 -15.85 -13.46 -27.32
N GLY A 171 -16.11 -13.79 -26.05
CA GLY A 171 -17.43 -14.09 -25.55
C GLY A 171 -17.46 -14.02 -24.03
N ASP A 172 -18.65 -14.14 -23.44
CA ASP A 172 -18.82 -14.07 -22.01
C ASP A 172 -19.11 -15.44 -21.40
N LEU A 173 -18.41 -15.75 -20.30
CA LEU A 173 -18.71 -16.88 -19.45
C LEU A 173 -19.61 -16.42 -18.30
N ASP A 174 -20.83 -16.95 -18.22
CA ASP A 174 -21.70 -16.81 -17.05
C ASP A 174 -21.80 -18.17 -16.36
N PRO A 175 -21.25 -18.34 -15.14
CA PRO A 175 -21.31 -19.60 -14.39
C PRO A 175 -22.73 -20.06 -14.06
N ARG A 176 -23.73 -19.17 -14.14
CA ARG A 176 -25.14 -19.48 -13.85
C ARG A 176 -25.87 -20.07 -15.05
N ARG A 177 -25.26 -20.05 -16.25
CA ARG A 177 -25.83 -20.66 -17.46
C ARG A 177 -25.44 -22.15 -17.53
N GLY A 178 -26.41 -23.05 -17.71
CA GLY A 178 -26.13 -24.49 -17.79
C GLY A 178 -25.70 -25.13 -16.45
N LEU A 179 -24.90 -26.20 -16.50
CA LEU A 179 -24.46 -26.94 -15.30
C LEU A 179 -23.31 -26.25 -14.55
N SER A 180 -22.39 -25.60 -15.28
CA SER A 180 -21.19 -24.94 -14.68
C SER A 180 -20.75 -23.70 -15.47
N GLY A 181 -21.66 -23.14 -16.27
CA GLY A 181 -21.39 -22.05 -17.18
C GLY A 181 -21.34 -22.50 -18.64
N ASP A 182 -21.64 -21.56 -19.53
CA ASP A 182 -21.39 -21.67 -20.97
C ASP A 182 -20.74 -20.38 -21.46
N ILE A 183 -19.81 -20.48 -22.41
CA ILE A 183 -19.26 -19.32 -23.10
C ILE A 183 -20.23 -18.93 -24.22
N ALA A 184 -20.84 -17.75 -24.12
CA ALA A 184 -21.63 -17.18 -25.21
C ALA A 184 -20.69 -16.43 -26.16
N VAL A 185 -20.55 -16.94 -27.38
CA VAL A 185 -19.61 -16.45 -28.38
C VAL A 185 -20.37 -15.87 -29.56
N TYR A 186 -19.95 -14.70 -30.01
CA TYR A 186 -20.55 -14.01 -31.14
C TYR A 186 -19.63 -14.06 -32.36
N PHE A 187 -20.20 -14.52 -33.48
CA PHE A 187 -19.50 -14.62 -34.75
C PHE A 187 -19.90 -13.43 -35.62
N PRO A 188 -19.03 -12.43 -35.82
CA PRO A 188 -19.39 -11.25 -36.60
C PRO A 188 -19.68 -11.58 -38.07
N ASP A 189 -19.04 -12.62 -38.60
CA ASP A 189 -19.15 -13.04 -40.01
C ASP A 189 -20.52 -13.68 -40.30
N SER A 190 -20.99 -14.58 -39.43
CA SER A 190 -22.28 -15.28 -39.61
C SER A 190 -23.46 -14.60 -38.91
N ARG A 191 -23.19 -13.59 -38.07
CA ARG A 191 -24.16 -12.98 -37.13
C ARG A 191 -24.83 -14.01 -36.20
N ALA A 192 -24.22 -15.17 -36.03
CA ALA A 192 -24.72 -16.22 -35.15
C ALA A 192 -24.11 -16.11 -33.75
N MET A 193 -24.89 -16.52 -32.76
CA MET A 193 -24.44 -16.75 -31.39
C MET A 193 -24.29 -18.26 -31.18
N LYS A 194 -23.15 -18.69 -30.62
CA LYS A 194 -22.92 -20.09 -30.22
C LYS A 194 -22.65 -20.14 -28.73
N TYR A 195 -23.17 -21.18 -28.09
CA TYR A 195 -22.78 -21.54 -26.73
C TYR A 195 -21.72 -22.63 -26.80
N ALA A 196 -20.59 -22.41 -26.13
CA ALA A 196 -19.48 -23.35 -26.07
C ALA A 196 -19.25 -23.80 -24.63
N THR A 197 -19.10 -25.11 -24.44
CA THR A 197 -18.81 -25.76 -23.16
C THR A 197 -17.31 -25.86 -22.85
N LYS A 198 -16.47 -25.33 -23.75
CA LYS A 198 -15.01 -25.26 -23.61
C LYS A 198 -14.47 -24.01 -24.28
N GLY A 199 -13.36 -23.50 -23.80
CA GLY A 199 -12.67 -22.34 -24.37
C GLY A 199 -11.52 -21.89 -23.48
N GLU A 200 -11.26 -20.58 -23.50
CA GLU A 200 -10.28 -19.96 -22.61
C GLU A 200 -10.89 -18.76 -21.91
N ILE A 201 -10.51 -18.56 -20.65
CA ILE A 201 -10.97 -17.45 -19.82
C ILE A 201 -9.80 -16.53 -19.49
N LEU A 202 -10.06 -15.23 -19.47
CA LEU A 202 -9.03 -14.24 -19.18
C LEU A 202 -8.79 -14.15 -17.68
N MET A 203 -7.53 -14.29 -17.28
CA MET A 203 -7.08 -14.21 -15.90
C MET A 203 -6.01 -13.13 -15.74
N GLU A 204 -6.11 -12.36 -14.66
CA GLU A 204 -5.02 -11.55 -14.13
C GLU A 204 -4.28 -12.34 -13.04
N ILE A 205 -2.97 -12.53 -13.23
CA ILE A 205 -2.11 -13.20 -12.27
C ILE A 205 -1.43 -12.15 -11.40
N GLU A 206 -1.81 -12.10 -10.13
CA GLU A 206 -1.20 -11.18 -9.16
C GLU A 206 0.20 -11.65 -8.72
N PRO A 207 1.15 -10.73 -8.49
CA PRO A 207 2.45 -11.05 -7.91
C PRO A 207 2.30 -11.43 -6.43
N VAL A 208 3.17 -12.31 -5.93
CA VAL A 208 3.19 -12.70 -4.51
C VAL A 208 4.14 -11.85 -3.68
N ARG A 209 5.12 -11.19 -4.31
CA ARG A 209 6.05 -10.26 -3.66
C ARG A 209 6.71 -9.33 -4.68
N TYR A 210 7.25 -8.23 -4.18
CA TYR A 210 8.08 -7.31 -4.96
C TYR A 210 9.55 -7.32 -4.52
N MET A 211 10.43 -6.93 -5.41
CA MET A 211 11.82 -6.63 -5.09
C MET A 211 12.26 -5.39 -5.86
N LEU A 212 12.75 -4.39 -5.16
CA LEU A 212 13.27 -3.17 -5.74
C LEU A 212 14.80 -3.27 -5.82
N GLN A 213 15.34 -3.22 -7.04
CA GLN A 213 16.76 -3.35 -7.37
C GLN A 213 17.28 -2.05 -8.00
N ASP A 214 18.60 -1.91 -8.06
CA ASP A 214 19.29 -0.84 -8.79
C ASP A 214 18.77 0.56 -8.45
N ILE A 215 18.54 0.81 -7.15
CA ILE A 215 17.94 2.06 -6.67
C ILE A 215 18.95 3.19 -6.79
N GLN A 216 18.58 4.23 -7.54
CA GLN A 216 19.32 5.47 -7.67
C GLN A 216 18.52 6.59 -7.01
N TYR A 217 19.05 7.09 -5.90
CA TYR A 217 18.47 8.17 -5.12
C TYR A 217 18.90 9.54 -5.66
N HIS A 218 17.93 10.44 -5.88
CA HIS A 218 18.19 11.77 -6.43
C HIS A 218 18.36 12.82 -5.33
N MET A 219 19.59 12.92 -4.80
CA MET A 219 19.95 13.83 -3.70
C MET A 219 19.61 15.30 -3.94
N GLN A 220 19.69 15.75 -5.20
CA GLN A 220 19.44 17.14 -5.58
C GLN A 220 18.00 17.60 -5.28
N ARG A 221 17.08 16.65 -5.10
CA ARG A 221 15.66 16.90 -4.77
C ARG A 221 15.30 16.51 -3.34
N ALA A 222 16.30 16.19 -2.52
CA ALA A 222 16.06 15.77 -1.15
C ALA A 222 15.53 16.95 -0.32
N LYS A 223 14.49 16.69 0.47
CA LYS A 223 13.99 17.58 1.51
C LYS A 223 14.32 16.97 2.85
N VAL A 224 15.02 17.74 3.69
CA VAL A 224 15.45 17.28 5.02
C VAL A 224 14.72 18.13 6.06
N HIS A 225 14.03 17.47 6.98
CA HIS A 225 13.40 18.08 8.14
C HIS A 225 14.08 17.54 9.40
N ASN A 226 14.62 18.44 10.21
CA ASN A 226 15.27 18.09 11.48
C ASN A 226 14.43 18.61 12.64
N GLN A 227 14.14 17.72 13.59
CA GLN A 227 13.45 18.05 14.83
C GLN A 227 14.35 17.69 16.02
N PRO A 228 14.72 18.65 16.88
CA PRO A 228 15.50 18.33 18.07
C PRO A 228 14.67 17.50 19.05
N LEU A 229 15.28 16.45 19.60
CA LEU A 229 14.65 15.52 20.54
C LEU A 229 15.49 15.39 21.80
N HIS A 230 14.86 15.57 22.97
CA HIS A 230 15.49 15.27 24.26
C HIS A 230 15.32 13.79 24.57
N LEU A 231 16.44 13.05 24.70
CA LEU A 231 16.43 11.60 24.93
C LEU A 231 16.33 11.24 26.40
N GLY A 232 16.82 12.12 27.28
CA GLY A 232 16.78 11.94 28.72
C GLY A 232 17.88 12.68 29.44
N SER A 233 17.85 12.66 30.76
CA SER A 233 18.88 13.25 31.61
C SER A 233 19.20 12.37 32.82
N ARG A 234 20.42 12.53 33.33
CA ARG A 234 20.94 11.85 34.52
C ARG A 234 21.76 12.83 35.35
N ILE A 235 21.68 12.70 36.66
CA ILE A 235 22.58 13.39 37.58
C ILE A 235 23.62 12.37 38.01
N LEU A 236 24.89 12.71 37.84
CA LEU A 236 26.00 11.96 38.42
C LEU A 236 26.42 12.68 39.69
N SER A 237 26.54 11.94 40.78
CA SER A 237 26.89 12.48 42.10
C SER A 237 28.02 11.64 42.67
N LYS A 238 29.05 12.29 43.20
CA LYS A 238 30.07 11.64 44.02
C LYS A 238 29.80 11.99 45.47
N ASP A 239 29.28 11.07 46.25
CA ASP A 239 29.06 11.30 47.68
C ASP A 239 30.41 11.38 48.43
N ARG A 240 30.44 12.07 49.57
CA ARG A 240 31.69 12.33 50.32
C ARG A 240 32.21 11.08 51.03
N ASP A 241 31.33 10.13 51.30
CA ASP A 241 31.56 9.08 52.30
C ASP A 241 31.40 7.67 51.73
N GLU A 242 31.50 7.46 50.41
CA GLU A 242 31.71 6.09 49.93
C GLU A 242 33.16 5.70 50.24
N PRO A 243 33.43 4.81 51.23
CA PRO A 243 34.76 4.22 51.36
C PRO A 243 35.07 3.57 50.01
N ALA A 244 36.22 3.90 49.43
CA ALA A 244 36.68 3.25 48.22
C ALA A 244 36.61 1.74 48.46
N ASP A 245 35.77 1.04 47.69
CA ASP A 245 35.61 -0.41 47.75
C ASP A 245 37.02 -1.00 47.66
N TYR A 246 37.52 -1.41 48.82
CA TYR A 246 38.87 -1.93 48.96
C TYR A 246 38.73 -3.36 48.48
N ASP A 247 39.26 -3.65 47.29
CA ASP A 247 39.48 -5.03 46.85
C ASP A 247 40.36 -5.69 47.94
N ASP A 248 39.69 -6.32 48.90
CA ASP A 248 40.25 -7.02 50.05
C ASP A 248 40.86 -8.33 49.57
N ASP A 249 41.98 -8.24 48.86
CA ASP A 249 42.95 -9.32 48.78
C ASP A 249 43.63 -9.41 50.15
N GLY A 250 42.94 -10.09 51.06
CA GLY A 250 43.30 -10.22 52.45
C GLY A 250 44.74 -10.68 52.64
N GLN A 251 45.60 -9.75 53.06
CA GLN A 251 46.82 -10.12 53.76
C GLN A 251 47.13 -9.08 54.83
N GLY A 252 46.70 -9.42 56.05
CA GLY A 252 46.83 -8.62 57.25
C GLY A 252 48.28 -8.21 57.50
N GLY A 253 48.51 -6.91 57.42
CA GLY A 253 49.67 -6.24 57.97
C GLY A 253 49.19 -5.02 58.73
N GLU A 254 49.34 -5.06 60.06
CA GLU A 254 49.12 -3.92 60.95
C GLU A 254 49.86 -2.69 60.41
N SER A 255 49.12 -1.68 59.97
CA SER A 255 49.68 -0.39 59.57
C SER A 255 49.03 0.72 60.38
N GLU A 256 49.85 1.29 61.24
CA GLU A 256 49.55 2.35 62.19
C GLU A 256 49.04 3.63 61.52
N ASN A 257 48.02 4.22 62.17
CA ASN A 257 47.61 5.63 62.14
C ASN A 257 48.43 6.59 61.25
N LYS A 258 48.06 6.72 59.98
CA LYS A 258 48.37 7.90 59.17
C LYS A 258 47.10 8.73 58.99
N GLY A 259 47.10 9.94 59.56
CA GLY A 259 46.00 10.90 59.47
C GLY A 259 45.54 11.08 58.03
N GLY A 260 44.28 10.68 57.78
CA GLY A 260 43.67 10.64 56.46
C GLY A 260 43.61 12.03 55.84
N SER A 261 44.55 12.31 54.94
CA SER A 261 44.40 13.38 53.96
C SER A 261 43.18 13.02 53.11
N MET A 262 42.05 13.69 53.38
CA MET A 262 40.85 13.61 52.53
C MET A 262 41.27 13.97 51.12
N SER A 263 41.53 12.95 50.31
CA SER A 263 42.03 13.18 48.97
C SER A 263 40.91 13.86 48.18
N HIS A 264 41.14 15.09 47.74
CA HIS A 264 40.36 15.78 46.70
C HIS A 264 40.55 15.10 45.33
N ALA A 265 40.69 13.76 45.32
CA ALA A 265 40.95 12.97 44.15
C ALA A 265 39.70 12.96 43.27
N TRP A 266 39.90 13.38 42.02
CA TRP A 266 38.92 13.21 40.96
C TRP A 266 38.64 11.73 40.76
N SER A 267 37.37 11.32 40.78
CA SER A 267 36.97 9.98 40.38
C SER A 267 36.08 10.02 39.15
N LYS A 268 36.23 9.03 38.27
CA LYS A 268 35.41 8.86 37.08
C LYS A 268 34.14 8.09 37.44
N ILE A 269 33.02 8.78 37.45
CA ILE A 269 31.70 8.18 37.65
C ILE A 269 31.07 7.92 36.27
N ARG A 270 30.39 6.79 36.13
CA ARG A 270 29.69 6.38 34.91
C ARG A 270 28.22 6.15 35.24
N SER A 271 27.34 6.56 34.34
CA SER A 271 25.95 6.12 34.35
C SER A 271 25.49 5.86 32.92
N VAL A 272 24.23 5.49 32.78
CA VAL A 272 23.62 5.13 31.51
C VAL A 272 22.30 5.88 31.31
N ILE A 273 22.13 6.43 30.10
CA ILE A 273 20.87 6.98 29.61
C ILE A 273 20.30 5.96 28.62
N ALA A 274 19.22 5.29 29.01
CA ALA A 274 18.46 4.43 28.11
C ALA A 274 17.46 5.26 27.31
N TYR A 275 17.40 5.06 26.00
CA TYR A 275 16.45 5.75 25.12
C TYR A 275 15.95 4.83 24.00
N ASN A 276 14.79 5.17 23.43
CA ASN A 276 14.22 4.45 22.30
C ASN A 276 14.56 5.18 21.01
N ALA A 277 15.27 4.51 20.10
CA ALA A 277 15.53 5.02 18.77
C ALA A 277 14.45 4.49 17.81
N SER A 278 13.59 5.39 17.35
CA SER A 278 12.62 5.12 16.29
C SER A 278 13.27 5.25 14.91
N TYR A 279 12.92 4.34 14.02
CA TYR A 279 13.30 4.35 12.61
C TYR A 279 12.04 4.11 11.78
N SER A 280 11.86 4.89 10.71
CA SER A 280 10.74 4.68 9.79
C SER A 280 11.24 4.74 8.35
N TYR A 281 10.76 3.81 7.51
CA TYR A 281 11.09 3.73 6.09
C TYR A 281 9.81 3.61 5.26
N TYR A 282 9.73 4.31 4.14
CA TYR A 282 8.58 4.26 3.24
C TYR A 282 9.00 4.48 1.79
N TRP A 283 8.68 3.55 0.89
CA TRP A 283 9.06 3.60 -0.55
C TRP A 283 7.95 4.13 -1.47
N GLY A 284 6.95 4.83 -0.89
CA GLY A 284 5.85 5.38 -1.66
C GLY A 284 4.85 4.32 -2.12
N GLN A 285 3.83 4.79 -2.85
CA GLN A 285 2.89 3.94 -3.56
C GLN A 285 3.00 4.26 -5.06
N LEU A 286 3.09 3.22 -5.88
CA LEU A 286 3.04 3.35 -7.33
C LEU A 286 1.69 2.86 -7.85
N GLU A 287 1.21 3.50 -8.91
CA GLU A 287 -0.01 3.07 -9.60
C GLU A 287 0.15 1.64 -10.14
N GLY A 288 -0.89 0.83 -10.07
CA GLY A 288 -0.84 -0.57 -10.51
C GLY A 288 -0.32 -1.56 -9.48
N MET A 289 0.28 -1.10 -8.37
CA MET A 289 0.84 -1.99 -7.36
C MET A 289 -0.15 -2.32 -6.25
N ILE A 290 -0.09 -3.56 -5.78
CA ILE A 290 -0.90 -4.06 -4.68
C ILE A 290 -0.25 -3.59 -3.36
N LYS A 291 -1.04 -2.94 -2.50
CA LYS A 291 -0.59 -2.52 -1.17
C LYS A 291 -0.35 -3.72 -0.27
N ALA A 292 0.52 -3.54 0.71
CA ALA A 292 0.83 -4.53 1.74
C ALA A 292 1.49 -5.82 1.24
N LEU A 293 1.86 -5.93 -0.04
CA LEU A 293 2.60 -7.11 -0.51
C LEU A 293 4.02 -7.16 0.07
N PRO A 294 4.48 -8.34 0.51
CA PRO A 294 5.86 -8.52 0.96
C PRO A 294 6.85 -8.03 -0.08
N SER A 295 7.83 -7.24 0.35
CA SER A 295 8.74 -6.51 -0.51
C SER A 295 10.13 -6.43 0.08
N SER A 296 11.11 -6.16 -0.77
CA SER A 296 12.48 -5.93 -0.30
C SER A 296 13.23 -4.90 -1.16
N ALA A 297 14.06 -4.10 -0.51
CA ALA A 297 14.85 -3.01 -1.12
C ALA A 297 16.10 -2.73 -0.28
N SER A 298 17.13 -2.11 -0.86
CA SER A 298 18.19 -1.46 -0.06
C SER A 298 17.66 -0.14 0.51
N SER A 299 18.15 0.25 1.70
CA SER A 299 17.90 1.58 2.27
C SER A 299 18.92 2.57 1.72
N PHE A 300 18.56 3.84 1.79
CA PHE A 300 19.45 4.95 1.46
C PHE A 300 20.65 5.04 2.41
N THR A 301 20.41 4.97 3.72
CA THR A 301 21.44 5.10 4.75
C THR A 301 22.19 3.78 5.01
N HIS A 302 21.53 2.66 4.73
CA HIS A 302 22.10 1.33 4.93
C HIS A 302 22.07 0.54 3.63
N ASP A 303 23.24 0.14 3.13
CA ASP A 303 23.40 -0.78 1.99
C ASP A 303 22.96 -2.24 2.31
N LYS A 304 22.16 -2.41 3.36
CA LYS A 304 21.58 -3.69 3.74
C LYS A 304 20.18 -3.80 3.12
N LYS A 305 19.87 -4.99 2.62
CA LYS A 305 18.54 -5.33 2.15
C LYS A 305 17.55 -5.37 3.32
N ILE A 306 16.49 -4.59 3.22
CA ILE A 306 15.40 -4.49 4.18
C ILE A 306 14.16 -5.17 3.59
N ASN A 307 13.44 -5.92 4.42
CA ASN A 307 12.14 -6.49 4.07
C ASN A 307 11.02 -5.63 4.66
N PHE A 308 9.99 -5.35 3.86
CA PHE A 308 8.87 -4.49 4.23
C PHE A 308 7.61 -4.86 3.47
N ASN A 309 6.49 -4.22 3.79
CA ASN A 309 5.24 -4.37 3.04
C ASN A 309 5.03 -3.15 2.15
N TRP A 310 4.79 -3.37 0.86
CA TRP A 310 4.74 -2.27 -0.13
C TRP A 310 3.66 -1.25 0.19
N GLY A 311 3.96 0.04 -0.01
CA GLY A 311 2.99 1.11 0.24
C GLY A 311 2.57 1.27 1.70
N LEU A 312 3.26 0.63 2.65
CA LEU A 312 3.09 0.82 4.08
C LEU A 312 4.41 1.28 4.72
N PRO A 313 4.36 2.21 5.69
CA PRO A 313 5.56 2.62 6.41
C PRO A 313 6.04 1.49 7.32
N LEU A 314 7.32 1.16 7.21
CA LEU A 314 8.00 0.20 8.06
C LEU A 314 8.59 0.94 9.26
N LYS A 315 8.11 0.65 10.46
CA LYS A 315 8.59 1.26 11.71
C LYS A 315 9.36 0.25 12.54
N TYR A 316 10.50 0.67 13.06
CA TYR A 316 11.29 -0.08 14.03
C TYR A 316 11.57 0.78 15.24
N GLU A 317 11.50 0.19 16.42
CA GLU A 317 11.98 0.80 17.65
C GLU A 317 13.11 -0.06 18.20
N ARG A 318 14.20 0.58 18.59
CA ARG A 318 15.34 -0.10 19.23
C ARG A 318 15.69 0.61 20.52
N HIS A 319 15.70 -0.14 21.61
CA HIS A 319 16.28 0.33 22.87
C HIS A 319 17.79 0.47 22.70
N ARG A 320 18.31 1.66 23.02
CA ARG A 320 19.73 1.96 23.04
C ARG A 320 20.11 2.47 24.41
N ILE A 321 21.37 2.23 24.76
CA ILE A 321 21.96 2.67 26.02
C ILE A 321 23.13 3.57 25.66
N LEU A 322 23.16 4.77 26.22
CA LEU A 322 24.25 5.73 26.10
C LEU A 322 24.98 5.81 27.44
N GLU A 323 26.22 5.34 27.48
CA GLU A 323 27.09 5.49 28.64
C GLU A 323 27.55 6.95 28.74
N VAL A 324 27.36 7.56 29.90
CA VAL A 324 27.73 8.94 30.19
C VAL A 324 28.73 8.98 31.36
N PRO A 325 30.03 9.23 31.08
CA PRO A 325 31.03 9.37 32.12
C PRO A 325 31.26 10.83 32.52
N ALA A 326 31.53 11.10 33.79
CA ALA A 326 32.08 12.38 34.25
C ALA A 326 33.13 12.19 35.34
N ASN A 327 34.13 13.07 35.36
CA ASN A 327 35.09 13.13 36.45
C ASN A 327 34.59 14.13 37.50
N LEU A 328 34.39 13.68 38.73
CA LEU A 328 33.84 14.48 39.83
C LEU A 328 34.74 14.40 41.08
N GLN A 329 34.79 15.50 41.81
CA GLN A 329 35.37 15.56 43.16
C GLN A 329 34.34 15.11 44.19
N ALA A 330 34.80 14.69 45.37
CA ALA A 330 33.90 14.26 46.45
C ALA A 330 32.95 15.39 46.86
N GLY A 331 31.66 15.08 46.96
CA GLY A 331 30.60 16.02 47.27
C GLY A 331 30.17 16.92 46.10
N THR A 332 30.53 16.62 44.85
CA THR A 332 30.00 17.34 43.67
C THR A 332 29.06 16.47 42.83
N SER A 333 28.18 17.15 42.11
CA SER A 333 27.23 16.55 41.16
C SER A 333 27.24 17.30 39.84
N ILE A 334 26.87 16.62 38.76
CA ILE A 334 26.70 17.21 37.44
C ILE A 334 25.44 16.64 36.79
N GLN A 335 24.63 17.52 36.18
CA GLN A 335 23.50 17.10 35.36
C GLN A 335 23.98 16.87 33.93
N ILE A 336 23.67 15.73 33.35
CA ILE A 336 23.98 15.36 31.97
C ILE A 336 22.68 15.14 31.24
N SER A 337 22.50 15.81 30.11
CA SER A 337 21.35 15.62 29.22
C SER A 337 21.80 15.02 27.89
N ALA A 338 21.08 14.02 27.39
CA ALA A 338 21.23 13.51 26.04
C ALA A 338 20.19 14.15 25.13
N SER A 339 20.64 14.68 24.00
CA SER A 339 19.80 15.24 22.93
C SER A 339 20.16 14.58 21.60
N ALA A 340 19.24 14.61 20.65
CA ALA A 340 19.43 14.08 19.30
C ALA A 340 18.60 14.90 18.30
N GLN A 341 18.78 14.62 17.01
CA GLN A 341 17.95 15.18 15.94
C GLN A 341 17.17 14.05 15.27
N GLU A 342 15.86 14.11 15.32
CA GLU A 342 15.02 13.29 14.46
C GLU A 342 15.03 13.91 13.05
N THR A 343 15.70 13.22 12.13
CA THR A 343 15.87 13.66 10.75
C THR A 343 14.93 12.87 9.86
N THR A 344 13.95 13.55 9.26
CA THR A 344 13.11 13.01 8.20
C THR A 344 13.62 13.49 6.85
N THR A 345 14.03 12.56 6.01
CA THR A 345 14.50 12.81 4.65
C THR A 345 13.50 12.27 3.65
N GLU A 346 12.94 13.16 2.83
CA GLU A 346 12.11 12.82 1.67
C GLU A 346 12.95 12.99 0.40
N LEU A 347 13.03 11.96 -0.43
CA LEU A 347 13.82 11.96 -1.66
C LEU A 347 13.12 11.17 -2.76
N THR A 348 13.38 11.54 -4.02
CA THR A 348 12.88 10.78 -5.17
C THR A 348 13.90 9.73 -5.58
N PHE A 349 13.45 8.57 -6.04
CA PHE A 349 14.33 7.51 -6.54
C PHE A 349 13.89 7.02 -7.93
N THR A 350 14.85 6.49 -8.68
CA THR A 350 14.62 5.62 -9.85
C THR A 350 15.15 4.23 -9.53
N GLY A 351 14.52 3.17 -10.02
CA GLY A 351 14.98 1.80 -9.76
C GLY A 351 14.33 0.77 -10.66
N GLN A 352 14.74 -0.49 -10.52
CA GLN A 352 14.14 -1.62 -11.21
C GLN A 352 13.25 -2.41 -10.24
N LEU A 353 11.94 -2.37 -10.48
CA LEU A 353 10.96 -3.17 -9.76
C LEU A 353 10.81 -4.54 -10.40
N VAL A 354 10.97 -5.58 -9.60
CA VAL A 354 10.82 -6.98 -9.98
C VAL A 354 9.56 -7.54 -9.33
N TYR A 355 8.61 -7.94 -10.16
CA TYR A 355 7.39 -8.65 -9.79
C TYR A 355 7.72 -10.13 -9.75
N ILE A 356 7.45 -10.80 -8.63
CA ILE A 356 7.69 -12.23 -8.49
C ILE A 356 6.33 -12.90 -8.32
N TYR A 357 6.03 -13.85 -9.21
CA TYR A 357 4.76 -14.57 -9.25
C TYR A 357 4.86 -15.93 -8.54
N ALA A 358 3.72 -16.54 -8.25
CA ALA A 358 3.65 -17.83 -7.54
C ALA A 358 4.34 -18.99 -8.31
N ASP A 359 4.34 -18.92 -9.64
CA ASP A 359 5.01 -19.89 -10.53
C ASP A 359 6.54 -19.69 -10.61
N GLY A 360 7.10 -18.73 -9.86
CA GLY A 360 8.52 -18.41 -9.85
C GLY A 360 9.00 -17.55 -11.00
N THR A 361 8.15 -17.26 -12.00
CA THR A 361 8.50 -16.32 -13.06
C THR A 361 8.58 -14.90 -12.51
N ASN A 362 9.26 -14.02 -13.25
CA ASN A 362 9.40 -12.62 -12.88
C ASN A 362 9.18 -11.68 -14.05
N LYS A 363 8.71 -10.47 -13.74
CA LYS A 363 8.60 -9.35 -14.69
C LYS A 363 9.40 -8.19 -14.11
N ARG A 364 10.19 -7.49 -14.93
CA ARG A 364 11.03 -6.39 -14.50
C ARG A 364 10.56 -5.09 -15.14
N ARG A 365 10.62 -3.98 -14.40
CA ARG A 365 10.25 -2.66 -14.91
C ARG A 365 11.05 -1.57 -14.23
N LYS A 366 11.43 -0.54 -15.00
CA LYS A 366 11.96 0.71 -14.43
C LYS A 366 10.83 1.54 -13.82
N VAL A 367 10.98 1.93 -12.56
CA VAL A 367 10.02 2.72 -11.80
C VAL A 367 10.68 3.95 -11.20
N ASN A 368 9.86 4.98 -10.97
CA ASN A 368 10.25 6.18 -10.27
C ASN A 368 9.29 6.35 -9.09
N GLY A 369 9.81 6.67 -7.91
CA GLY A 369 9.01 6.78 -6.70
C GLY A 369 9.56 7.81 -5.73
N THR A 370 8.87 7.94 -4.60
CA THR A 370 9.30 8.74 -3.45
C THR A 370 9.71 7.81 -2.33
N TYR A 371 10.81 8.12 -1.65
CA TYR A 371 11.30 7.43 -0.48
C TYR A 371 11.37 8.42 0.68
N ILE A 372 10.85 7.99 1.83
CA ILE A 372 10.87 8.76 3.07
C ILE A 372 11.54 7.90 4.12
N GLU A 373 12.54 8.47 4.78
CA GLU A 373 13.28 7.85 5.87
C GLU A 373 13.35 8.80 7.06
N THR A 374 12.94 8.32 8.23
CA THR A 374 13.04 9.03 9.50
C THR A 374 14.00 8.28 10.40
N LEU A 375 15.08 8.94 10.80
CA LEU A 375 16.13 8.38 11.66
C LEU A 375 16.44 9.33 12.82
N LEU A 376 16.87 8.76 13.94
CA LEU A 376 17.52 9.52 15.00
C LEU A 376 19.01 9.70 14.68
N THR A 377 19.43 10.94 14.44
CA THR A 377 20.81 11.35 14.13
C THR A 377 21.36 12.31 15.20
N ASP A 378 22.65 12.63 15.14
CA ASP A 378 23.31 13.60 16.04
C ASP A 378 23.04 13.37 17.54
N VAL A 379 23.10 12.10 17.99
CA VAL A 379 22.97 11.79 19.41
C VAL A 379 24.19 12.36 20.15
N ARG A 380 23.95 13.37 20.97
CA ARG A 380 24.99 14.11 21.70
C ARG A 380 24.64 14.25 23.18
N THR A 381 25.69 14.37 23.99
CA THR A 381 25.59 14.58 25.43
C THR A 381 25.99 16.00 25.78
N GLU A 382 25.12 16.71 26.48
CA GLU A 382 25.35 18.05 26.98
C GLU A 382 25.58 17.96 28.50
N TYR A 383 26.75 18.42 28.96
CA TYR A 383 27.14 18.40 30.36
C TYR A 383 26.82 19.76 30.98
N GLY A 384 26.02 19.74 32.05
CA GLY A 384 25.73 20.92 32.87
C GLY A 384 26.94 21.36 33.69
N ARG A 385 26.81 22.47 34.42
CA ARG A 385 27.86 22.93 35.33
C ARG A 385 27.88 22.04 36.58
N PRO A 386 29.05 21.55 37.03
CA PRO A 386 29.14 20.87 38.31
C PRO A 386 28.69 21.79 39.46
N TYR A 387 27.99 21.22 40.43
CA TYR A 387 27.54 21.92 41.63
C TYR A 387 27.84 21.06 42.86
N PHE A 388 28.03 21.69 44.01
CA PHE A 388 28.22 20.94 45.25
C PHE A 388 26.88 20.36 45.72
N THR A 389 26.91 19.09 46.10
CA THR A 389 25.74 18.33 46.59
C THR A 389 25.12 18.94 47.85
N ASN A 390 25.94 19.53 48.73
CA ASN A 390 25.52 20.01 50.04
C ASN A 390 24.74 21.34 49.99
N ASN A 391 25.03 22.21 49.04
CA ASN A 391 24.47 23.57 49.01
C ASN A 391 23.93 23.99 47.63
N GLY A 392 24.09 23.16 46.60
CA GLY A 392 23.66 23.46 45.24
C GLY A 392 24.45 24.58 44.54
N THR A 393 25.51 25.12 45.14
CA THR A 393 26.30 26.19 44.51
C THR A 393 27.21 25.60 43.45
N TYR A 394 27.44 26.35 42.38
CA TYR A 394 28.33 25.91 41.31
C TYR A 394 29.73 25.65 41.87
N ALA A 395 30.26 24.46 41.59
CA ALA A 395 31.63 24.13 41.96
C ALA A 395 32.59 24.90 41.03
N PRO A 396 33.74 25.37 41.53
CA PRO A 396 34.72 26.03 40.71
C PRO A 396 35.26 25.03 39.68
N THR A 397 34.80 25.16 38.44
CA THR A 397 35.39 24.42 37.32
C THR A 397 36.75 25.01 37.03
N THR A 398 37.82 24.29 37.38
CA THR A 398 39.10 24.48 36.70
C THR A 398 38.87 24.12 35.24
N THR A 399 38.81 25.15 34.38
CA THR A 399 38.59 25.01 32.93
C THR A 399 39.78 24.29 32.29
N THR A 400 39.81 22.97 32.40
CA THR A 400 40.65 22.16 31.51
C THR A 400 39.81 21.94 30.26
N THR A 401 40.01 22.81 29.27
CA THR A 401 39.40 22.68 27.93
C THR A 401 39.86 21.38 27.32
N THR A 402 39.17 20.29 27.66
CA THR A 402 39.41 18.99 27.06
C THR A 402 38.53 18.99 25.82
N THR A 403 39.12 19.37 24.69
CA THR A 403 38.47 19.28 23.38
C THR A 403 38.12 17.81 23.15
N VAL A 404 36.89 17.43 23.50
CA VAL A 404 36.38 16.08 23.26
C VAL A 404 36.18 16.00 21.76
N SER A 405 37.17 15.48 21.04
CA SER A 405 37.01 15.14 19.63
C SER A 405 35.82 14.18 19.53
N PRO A 406 34.89 14.37 18.59
CA PRO A 406 33.73 13.50 18.44
C PRO A 406 34.23 12.07 18.26
N THR A 407 34.07 11.26 19.30
CA THR A 407 34.44 9.85 19.25
C THR A 407 33.39 9.19 18.39
N THR A 408 33.75 8.94 17.12
CA THR A 408 32.93 8.17 16.20
C THR A 408 32.77 6.80 16.82
N LEU A 409 31.57 6.47 17.31
CA LEU A 409 31.24 5.13 17.78
C LEU A 409 31.36 4.18 16.59
N ARG A 410 32.51 3.51 16.48
CA ARG A 410 32.72 2.42 15.53
C ARG A 410 31.90 1.24 16.03
N VAL A 411 30.73 1.03 15.44
CA VAL A 411 29.96 -0.20 15.62
C VAL A 411 30.83 -1.35 15.12
N THR A 412 31.26 -2.22 16.02
CA THR A 412 32.03 -3.42 15.67
C THR A 412 31.15 -4.36 14.85
N THR A 413 31.30 -4.32 13.52
CA THR A 413 30.99 -5.45 12.64
C THR A 413 32.30 -6.12 12.25
N THR A 414 32.36 -7.43 12.46
CA THR A 414 33.45 -8.36 12.13
C THR A 414 34.02 -8.11 10.72
N PRO A 415 35.36 -8.03 10.53
CA PRO A 415 35.95 -7.77 9.22
C PRO A 415 36.16 -9.05 8.41
N ASP A 416 35.67 -9.05 7.17
CA ASP A 416 36.14 -9.92 6.08
C ASP A 416 37.38 -9.31 5.40
N ILE A 417 38.19 -10.20 4.83
CA ILE A 417 39.53 -10.07 4.25
C ILE A 417 39.62 -9.04 3.10
N PRO A 418 40.74 -8.28 2.94
CA PRO A 418 40.89 -7.31 1.86
C PRO A 418 41.37 -7.97 0.55
N ALA A 419 40.74 -7.62 -0.58
CA ALA A 419 41.26 -7.88 -1.92
C ALA A 419 41.72 -6.57 -2.57
N GLN A 420 42.96 -6.56 -3.03
CA GLN A 420 43.62 -5.45 -3.73
C GLN A 420 43.14 -5.31 -5.19
N MET A 421 43.26 -4.07 -5.67
CA MET A 421 43.22 -3.65 -7.08
C MET A 421 44.19 -4.43 -7.97
N GLY A 422 43.73 -4.78 -9.17
CA GLY A 422 44.56 -5.23 -10.29
C GLY A 422 43.75 -5.25 -11.59
N SER A 423 44.27 -4.56 -12.60
CA SER A 423 43.66 -4.25 -13.91
C SER A 423 43.67 -5.39 -14.95
N ALA A 424 42.66 -5.34 -15.85
CA ALA A 424 42.66 -5.74 -17.28
C ALA A 424 42.66 -7.24 -17.74
N TRP A 425 41.50 -7.67 -18.30
CA TRP A 425 41.15 -8.64 -19.40
C TRP A 425 41.85 -10.03 -19.55
N PRO A 426 41.34 -11.02 -20.34
CA PRO A 426 39.97 -11.56 -20.59
C PRO A 426 39.87 -13.12 -20.41
N GLN A 427 38.68 -13.68 -20.71
CA GLN A 427 38.19 -15.10 -20.76
C GLN A 427 39.16 -16.31 -20.65
N HIS A 428 38.82 -17.34 -19.83
CA HIS A 428 38.49 -18.74 -20.21
C HIS A 428 38.43 -19.74 -19.02
N SER A 429 37.36 -20.56 -19.00
CA SER A 429 37.17 -21.98 -18.56
C SER A 429 37.75 -22.63 -17.26
N ILE A 430 36.82 -23.20 -16.44
CA ILE A 430 36.72 -24.59 -15.84
C ILE A 430 37.87 -25.10 -14.90
N PRO A 431 37.79 -26.13 -13.99
CA PRO A 431 36.74 -26.81 -13.16
C PRO A 431 37.02 -26.88 -11.62
N SER A 432 36.04 -27.42 -10.88
CA SER A 432 36.09 -28.33 -9.71
C SER A 432 37.20 -28.29 -8.63
N GLY A 433 36.76 -28.08 -7.38
CA GLY A 433 37.02 -28.99 -6.25
C GLY A 433 38.18 -28.66 -5.30
N SER A 434 37.85 -28.28 -4.05
CA SER A 434 38.43 -28.86 -2.82
C SER A 434 37.89 -28.18 -1.56
N TYR A 435 37.87 -28.97 -0.50
CA TYR A 435 37.22 -28.78 0.80
C TYR A 435 38.03 -27.90 1.74
N VAL A 436 37.37 -27.05 2.54
CA VAL A 436 37.89 -26.62 3.85
C VAL A 436 36.75 -26.47 4.86
N LEU A 437 36.98 -27.03 6.05
CA LEU A 437 36.10 -27.13 7.20
C LEU A 437 35.72 -25.77 7.80
N SER A 438 34.43 -25.56 8.06
CA SER A 438 33.94 -24.45 8.87
C SER A 438 33.64 -24.95 10.29
N THR A 439 34.44 -24.50 11.25
CA THR A 439 34.16 -24.61 12.68
C THR A 439 33.26 -23.44 13.09
N THR A 440 31.95 -23.67 13.12
CA THR A 440 31.01 -22.75 13.80
C THR A 440 30.52 -23.42 15.07
N PHE A 441 30.96 -22.90 16.23
CA PHE A 441 30.28 -23.13 17.50
C PHE A 441 28.89 -22.48 17.43
N ARG A 442 27.92 -23.27 16.98
CA ARG A 442 26.49 -23.01 17.14
C ARG A 442 26.02 -23.72 18.40
N PRO A 443 25.18 -23.10 19.26
CA PRO A 443 24.44 -23.85 20.26
C PRO A 443 23.58 -24.89 19.55
N ARG A 444 23.71 -26.17 19.94
CA ARG A 444 22.87 -27.26 19.45
C ARG A 444 21.41 -26.92 19.71
N ARG A 445 20.62 -26.91 18.64
CA ARG A 445 19.16 -26.96 18.69
C ARG A 445 18.79 -28.33 19.25
N THR A 446 18.36 -28.39 20.50
CA THR A 446 17.73 -29.58 21.08
C THR A 446 16.46 -29.88 20.29
N THR A 447 16.38 -31.10 19.77
CA THR A 447 15.18 -31.69 19.14
C THR A 447 14.45 -32.62 20.11
N GLU A 448 14.60 -32.39 21.42
CA GLU A 448 13.77 -33.05 22.41
C GLU A 448 12.43 -32.31 22.53
N PRO A 449 11.28 -33.01 22.47
CA PRO A 449 10.00 -32.39 22.74
C PRO A 449 10.02 -31.86 24.18
N LEU A 450 9.74 -30.57 24.36
CA LEU A 450 9.55 -30.00 25.69
C LEU A 450 8.49 -30.84 26.43
N PRO A 451 8.73 -31.23 27.70
CA PRO A 451 7.68 -31.85 28.50
C PRO A 451 6.51 -30.87 28.56
N THR A 452 5.38 -31.27 27.97
CA THR A 452 4.12 -30.55 28.09
C THR A 452 3.69 -30.66 29.54
N SER A 453 4.16 -29.75 30.38
CA SER A 453 3.54 -29.52 31.68
C SER A 453 2.14 -28.99 31.41
N THR A 454 1.16 -29.69 31.96
CA THR A 454 -0.25 -29.31 31.92
C THR A 454 -0.42 -27.84 32.26
N ASN A 455 -1.15 -27.12 31.41
CA ASN A 455 -1.43 -25.70 31.54
C ASN A 455 -1.91 -25.38 32.98
N PRO A 456 -1.19 -24.54 33.75
CA PRO A 456 -1.53 -24.25 35.14
C PRO A 456 -2.90 -23.57 35.31
N LEU A 457 -3.51 -23.09 34.22
CA LEU A 457 -4.85 -22.51 34.20
C LEU A 457 -5.98 -23.55 34.29
N LEU A 458 -5.71 -24.85 34.09
CA LEU A 458 -6.70 -25.93 34.26
C LEU A 458 -7.10 -26.18 35.72
N ARG A 459 -6.40 -25.58 36.70
CA ARG A 459 -6.79 -25.66 38.12
C ARG A 459 -7.99 -24.77 38.48
N PHE A 460 -8.36 -23.83 37.60
CA PHE A 460 -9.41 -22.85 37.89
C PHE A 460 -10.77 -23.18 37.25
N TYR A 461 -10.86 -24.29 36.50
CA TYR A 461 -12.11 -24.71 35.86
C TYR A 461 -12.41 -26.17 36.24
N PRO A 462 -13.40 -26.45 37.10
CA PRO A 462 -13.83 -27.82 37.35
C PRO A 462 -14.46 -28.40 36.08
N THR A 463 -13.90 -29.51 35.59
CA THR A 463 -14.48 -30.30 34.51
C THR A 463 -15.74 -30.99 35.02
N VAL A 464 -16.88 -30.68 34.41
CA VAL A 464 -18.18 -31.31 34.71
C VAL A 464 -18.08 -32.78 34.33
N ALA A 465 -18.16 -33.65 35.33
CA ALA A 465 -18.02 -35.10 35.17
C ALA A 465 -19.12 -35.68 34.27
N GLU A 466 -18.70 -36.54 33.35
CA GLU A 466 -19.56 -37.36 32.50
C GLU A 466 -20.33 -38.36 33.36
N ALA A 467 -21.66 -38.26 33.33
CA ALA A 467 -22.56 -39.29 33.83
C ALA A 467 -22.60 -40.45 32.83
N SER A 468 -22.07 -41.61 33.23
CA SER A 468 -22.25 -42.87 32.53
C SER A 468 -23.60 -43.49 32.95
N PRO A 469 -24.45 -43.93 32.01
CA PRO A 469 -25.55 -44.82 32.34
C PRO A 469 -25.15 -46.28 32.11
N SER A 470 -25.25 -47.07 33.17
CA SER A 470 -25.42 -48.51 33.09
C SER A 470 -26.84 -48.83 32.62
N SER A 471 -26.98 -49.76 31.68
CA SER A 471 -28.26 -50.41 31.38
C SER A 471 -27.99 -51.82 30.86
N ASP A 472 -28.17 -52.77 31.77
CA ASP A 472 -28.32 -54.19 31.49
C ASP A 472 -29.63 -54.46 30.74
N GLY A 473 -29.57 -55.42 29.80
CA GLY A 473 -30.49 -56.55 29.87
C GLY A 473 -31.81 -56.49 29.09
N ASN A 474 -31.74 -57.04 27.88
CA ASN A 474 -32.44 -58.27 27.48
C ASN A 474 -33.91 -58.23 26.98
N GLN A 475 -34.11 -59.02 25.92
CA GLN A 475 -35.37 -59.55 25.34
C GLN A 475 -36.27 -58.54 24.60
N GLY A 476 -36.81 -58.80 23.41
CA GLY A 476 -36.93 -59.99 22.58
C GLY A 476 -38.06 -59.76 21.56
N MET A 477 -38.10 -60.57 20.50
CA MET A 477 -39.19 -60.71 19.48
C MET A 477 -39.34 -59.54 18.48
N GLN A 478 -39.00 -59.67 17.19
CA GLN A 478 -39.54 -60.51 16.10
C GLN A 478 -40.87 -60.00 15.50
N SER A 479 -40.92 -60.11 14.17
CA SER A 479 -42.03 -59.99 13.19
C SER A 479 -42.55 -58.60 12.76
N ASP A 480 -42.15 -58.24 11.53
CA ASP A 480 -42.95 -58.23 10.30
C ASP A 480 -44.23 -57.37 10.15
N GLU A 481 -44.28 -56.80 8.92
CA GLU A 481 -45.47 -56.48 8.11
C GLU A 481 -46.44 -55.41 8.65
N ALA A 482 -47.19 -54.67 7.86
CA ALA A 482 -47.26 -54.23 6.47
C ALA A 482 -48.55 -53.39 6.43
N ASN A 483 -48.76 -52.63 5.34
CA ASN A 483 -50.07 -52.10 4.93
C ASN A 483 -50.68 -50.97 5.79
N SER A 484 -51.55 -50.09 5.30
CA SER A 484 -51.96 -49.69 3.96
C SER A 484 -52.86 -48.46 4.12
N GLN A 485 -52.84 -47.61 3.10
CA GLN A 485 -54.00 -46.94 2.49
C GLN A 485 -54.89 -45.92 3.24
N ARG A 486 -55.09 -44.81 2.49
CA ARG A 486 -56.35 -44.09 2.20
C ARG A 486 -56.98 -43.33 3.39
N SER A 487 -57.58 -42.16 3.25
CA SER A 487 -58.28 -41.54 2.11
C SER A 487 -58.58 -40.07 2.42
N LEU A 488 -58.53 -39.23 1.37
CA LEU A 488 -59.52 -38.23 0.93
C LEU A 488 -60.35 -37.43 1.97
N ALA A 489 -60.17 -36.11 1.86
CA ALA A 489 -61.04 -34.90 2.04
C ALA A 489 -62.59 -35.09 2.06
N PRO A 490 -63.45 -34.02 2.14
CA PRO A 490 -63.26 -32.58 2.40
C PRO A 490 -64.27 -32.01 3.43
N GLY A 491 -64.18 -30.72 3.78
CA GLY A 491 -65.27 -30.05 4.51
C GLY A 491 -65.05 -28.57 4.76
N GLY A 492 -65.67 -27.72 3.94
CA GLY A 492 -65.68 -26.27 4.11
C GLY A 492 -66.64 -25.80 5.21
N GLY A 493 -66.37 -24.61 5.75
CA GLY A 493 -67.23 -23.94 6.71
C GLY A 493 -66.90 -22.47 6.86
N ARG A 494 -67.69 -21.61 6.20
CA ARG A 494 -67.75 -20.16 6.39
C ARG A 494 -68.02 -19.78 7.85
N ARG A 495 -67.39 -18.71 8.34
CA ARG A 495 -68.00 -17.62 9.15
C ARG A 495 -67.02 -16.44 9.33
N ARG A 496 -67.46 -15.24 8.93
CA ARG A 496 -67.02 -13.90 9.41
C ARG A 496 -68.10 -13.41 10.42
N PRO A 497 -68.07 -12.19 11.03
CA PRO A 497 -67.10 -11.07 11.03
C PRO A 497 -66.88 -10.43 12.45
N ILE A 498 -66.30 -9.19 12.49
CA ILE A 498 -66.40 -8.12 13.53
C ILE A 498 -65.30 -8.21 14.62
N THR A 499 -64.52 -7.22 15.06
CA THR A 499 -64.21 -5.77 14.83
C THR A 499 -62.89 -5.50 15.60
N GLU A 500 -61.98 -4.61 15.20
CA GLU A 500 -61.73 -3.25 15.77
C GLU A 500 -60.34 -2.84 15.21
N SER A 501 -60.19 -1.80 14.38
CA SER A 501 -60.13 -0.35 14.66
C SER A 501 -58.79 0.15 15.21
N LEU A 502 -58.07 0.94 14.39
CA LEU A 502 -57.42 2.25 14.61
C LEU A 502 -56.12 2.33 13.78
N SER A 503 -56.11 3.13 12.71
CA SER A 503 -55.60 4.52 12.64
C SER A 503 -54.08 4.53 12.40
N SER A 504 -53.45 5.37 11.59
CA SER A 504 -53.82 6.54 10.80
C SER A 504 -52.64 6.81 9.86
N HIS A 505 -52.85 7.14 8.59
CA HIS A 505 -52.02 8.13 7.88
C HIS A 505 -52.75 8.58 6.60
N ALA A 506 -53.02 9.89 6.55
CA ALA A 506 -53.63 10.58 5.42
C ALA A 506 -52.57 10.99 4.36
N PRO A 507 -53.00 11.34 3.14
CA PRO A 507 -52.15 11.54 1.96
C PRO A 507 -51.93 13.03 1.62
N ILE A 508 -50.80 13.36 1.00
CA ILE A 508 -50.56 14.64 0.30
C ILE A 508 -49.69 14.29 -0.93
N ALA A 509 -50.28 14.14 -2.12
CA ALA A 509 -50.55 15.17 -3.12
C ALA A 509 -49.33 15.58 -3.95
N ASN A 510 -49.34 15.04 -5.17
CA ASN A 510 -48.79 15.52 -6.44
C ASN A 510 -48.22 16.95 -6.49
N HIS A 511 -46.99 17.08 -6.96
CA HIS A 511 -46.59 18.18 -7.83
C HIS A 511 -45.67 17.66 -8.95
N LEU A 512 -46.26 17.61 -10.15
CA LEU A 512 -45.57 17.60 -11.43
C LEU A 512 -44.97 19.00 -11.66
N SER A 513 -43.66 19.07 -11.89
CA SER A 513 -43.04 20.20 -12.60
C SER A 513 -42.29 19.67 -13.80
N CYS A 514 -42.97 19.80 -14.94
CA CYS A 514 -42.45 19.59 -16.28
C CYS A 514 -41.60 20.82 -16.64
N SER A 515 -40.27 20.67 -16.70
CA SER A 515 -39.41 21.69 -17.30
C SER A 515 -39.16 21.34 -18.77
N VAL A 516 -40.00 21.92 -19.62
CA VAL A 516 -39.76 22.02 -21.06
C VAL A 516 -38.59 22.98 -21.27
N MET A 517 -37.40 22.44 -21.56
CA MET A 517 -36.31 23.25 -22.10
C MET A 517 -36.49 23.36 -23.61
N THR A 518 -37.09 24.47 -24.06
CA THR A 518 -37.04 24.92 -25.45
C THR A 518 -35.62 25.39 -25.76
N THR A 519 -34.89 24.59 -26.53
CA THR A 519 -33.63 24.99 -27.17
C THR A 519 -33.92 25.97 -28.31
N MET A 520 -33.64 27.25 -28.11
CA MET A 520 -33.55 28.21 -29.22
C MET A 520 -32.25 27.97 -29.99
N SER A 521 -32.38 27.54 -31.24
CA SER A 521 -31.29 27.44 -32.19
C SER A 521 -30.95 28.84 -32.71
N ILE A 522 -29.79 29.38 -32.35
CA ILE A 522 -29.26 30.63 -32.93
C ILE A 522 -28.37 30.23 -34.11
N HIS A 523 -28.88 30.39 -35.33
CA HIS A 523 -28.06 30.37 -36.54
C HIS A 523 -27.28 31.68 -36.63
N ILE A 524 -25.99 31.65 -36.28
CA ILE A 524 -25.04 32.73 -36.64
C ILE A 524 -24.55 32.43 -38.06
N LEU A 525 -25.06 33.21 -39.02
CA LEU A 525 -24.60 33.25 -40.40
C LEU A 525 -23.26 34.02 -40.43
N LEU A 526 -22.14 33.30 -40.52
CA LEU A 526 -20.82 33.89 -40.75
C LEU A 526 -20.64 34.10 -42.26
N LEU A 527 -20.94 35.32 -42.71
CA LEU A 527 -20.55 35.85 -44.02
C LEU A 527 -19.02 36.03 -44.04
N THR A 528 -18.31 35.14 -44.74
CA THR A 528 -16.92 35.35 -45.13
C THR A 528 -16.87 36.28 -46.35
N LEU A 529 -16.51 37.54 -46.12
CA LEU A 529 -16.10 38.46 -47.18
C LEU A 529 -14.69 38.09 -47.66
N SER A 530 -14.62 37.56 -48.88
CA SER A 530 -13.41 37.42 -49.67
C SER A 530 -12.89 38.80 -50.08
N GLY A 531 -11.87 39.30 -49.40
CA GLY A 531 -11.09 40.47 -49.80
C GLY A 531 -9.85 40.04 -50.59
N ARG A 532 -9.93 40.21 -51.91
CA ARG A 532 -8.87 39.98 -52.90
C ARG A 532 -8.30 41.36 -53.24
N THR A 533 -7.03 41.64 -52.96
CA THR A 533 -6.29 42.74 -53.59
C THR A 533 -4.82 42.37 -53.74
N GLN A 534 -4.31 42.85 -54.87
CA GLN A 534 -3.03 42.66 -55.56
C GLN A 534 -1.77 42.76 -54.68
#